data_AF-A0A7Y8IRW2-F1
#
_entry.id   AF-A0A7Y8IRW2-F1
#
_cell.length_a   1.000
_cell.length_b   1.000
_cell.length_c   1.000
_cell.angle_alpha   90.00
_cell.angle_beta   90.00
_cell.angle_gamma   90.00
#
_symmetry.space_group_name_H-M   'P 1'
#
loop_
_entity.id
_entity.type
_entity.pdbx_description
1 polymer ?
#
loop_
_entity_poly.entity_id
_entity_poly.type
_entity_poly.pdbx_seq_one_letter_code
_entity_poly.pdbx_strand_id
1 'polypeptide(L)' 'MDNYIVRIYRRKKNNPRILVGVVEEVGAEGKKAFSNLDELWAILNPTKNQLASWKRSKGI' A
#
# COMPACT_ATOMS: atom_id res chain seq x y z
N MET A 1 9.85 3.81 13.86
CA MET A 1 8.69 2.91 13.91
C MET A 1 7.53 3.77 13.49
N ASP A 2 6.95 3.46 12.35
CA ASP A 2 6.02 4.37 11.68
C ASP A 2 4.60 3.91 12.01
N ASN A 3 3.73 4.86 12.34
CA ASN A 3 2.37 4.57 12.77
C ASN A 3 1.41 4.92 11.64
N TYR A 4 0.50 4.01 11.32
CA TYR A 4 -0.44 4.18 10.22
C TYR A 4 -1.87 3.90 10.68
N ILE A 5 -2.81 4.70 10.16
CA ILE A 5 -4.25 4.42 10.22
C ILE A 5 -4.64 3.83 8.87
N VAL A 6 -5.14 2.59 8.87
CA VAL A 6 -5.65 1.91 7.67
C VAL A 6 -7.16 1.83 7.73
N ARG A 7 -7.85 2.51 6.81
CA ARG A 7 -9.32 2.46 6.69
C ARG A 7 -9.69 1.58 5.50
N ILE A 8 -10.40 0.49 5.76
CA ILE A 8 -10.88 -0.45 4.74
C ILE A 8 -12.36 -0.18 4.48
N TYR A 9 -12.71 0.18 3.25
CA TYR A 9 -14.09 0.46 2.85
C TYR A 9 -14.76 -0.74 2.17
N ARG A 10 -14.01 -1.45 1.33
CA ARG A 10 -14.53 -2.60 0.58
C ARG A 10 -13.54 -3.74 0.67
N ARG A 11 -14.03 -4.92 1.05
CA ARG A 11 -13.28 -6.17 1.00
C ARG A 11 -14.14 -7.24 0.36
N LYS A 12 -13.65 -7.88 -0.70
CA LYS A 12 -14.38 -8.99 -1.34
C LYS A 12 -14.13 -10.27 -0.55
N LYS A 13 -15.17 -10.86 0.04
CA LYS A 13 -15.06 -12.08 0.88
C LYS A 13 -14.37 -13.24 0.14
N ASN A 14 -14.68 -13.40 -1.15
CA ASN A 14 -14.19 -14.52 -1.98
C ASN A 14 -12.83 -14.23 -2.65
N ASN A 15 -12.35 -12.99 -2.60
CA ASN A 15 -11.00 -12.64 -3.06
C ASN A 15 -10.44 -11.52 -2.16
N PRO A 16 -9.74 -11.89 -1.07
CA PRO A 16 -9.22 -10.95 -0.09
C PRO A 16 -8.17 -9.97 -0.65
N ARG A 17 -7.58 -10.25 -1.82
CA ARG A 17 -6.68 -9.31 -2.51
C ARG A 17 -7.41 -8.10 -3.07
N ILE A 18 -8.73 -8.21 -3.30
CA ILE A 18 -9.59 -7.10 -3.73
C ILE A 18 -10.08 -6.37 -2.48
N LEU A 19 -9.41 -5.27 -2.20
CA LEU A 19 -9.49 -4.52 -0.96
C LEU A 19 -9.29 -3.04 -1.28
N VAL A 20 -10.30 -2.21 -1.04
CA VAL A 20 -10.25 -0.77 -1.30
C VAL A 20 -10.26 -0.01 0.02
N GLY A 21 -9.37 0.97 0.15
CA GLY A 21 -9.24 1.77 1.36
C GLY A 21 -8.25 2.92 1.23
N VAL A 22 -7.92 3.52 2.37
CA VAL A 22 -6.90 4.58 2.48
C VAL A 22 -5.94 4.29 3.63
N VAL A 23 -4.70 4.72 3.46
CA VAL A 23 -3.67 4.78 4.49
C VAL A 23 -3.37 6.24 4.81
N GLU A 24 -3.31 6.54 6.10
CA GLU A 24 -2.83 7.81 6.66
C GLU A 24 -1.64 7.50 7.56
N GLU A 25 -0.55 8.24 7.40
CA GLU A 25 0.60 8.15 8.29
C GLU A 25 0.42 9.14 9.44
N VAL A 26 0.53 8.65 10.67
CA VAL A 26 0.29 9.46 11.87
C VAL A 26 1.35 10.53 11.99
N GLY A 27 0.91 11.80 12.03
CA GLY A 27 1.79 12.95 12.08
C GLY A 27 2.24 13.48 10.72
N ALA A 28 1.81 12.87 9.62
CA ALA A 28 1.99 13.38 8.27
C ALA A 28 0.66 13.88 7.69
N GLU A 29 0.73 14.88 6.81
CA GLU A 29 -0.45 15.37 6.12
C GLU A 29 -0.77 14.51 4.89
N GLY A 30 -2.06 14.15 4.75
CA GLY A 30 -2.58 13.50 3.55
C GLY A 30 -2.91 12.03 3.70
N LYS A 31 -3.53 11.49 2.64
CA LYS A 31 -4.04 10.10 2.59
C LYS A 31 -3.67 9.48 1.25
N LYS A 32 -3.25 8.22 1.27
CA LYS A 32 -2.96 7.42 0.07
C LYS A 32 -4.03 6.35 -0.10
N ALA A 33 -4.70 6.33 -1.24
CA ALA A 33 -5.68 5.28 -1.56
C ALA A 33 -4.99 4.01 -2.05
N PHE A 34 -5.61 2.86 -1.76
CA PHE A 34 -5.25 1.56 -2.35
C PHE A 34 -6.52 0.84 -2.81
N SER A 35 -6.38 0.03 -3.87
CA SER A 35 -7.45 -0.75 -4.49
C SER A 35 -7.26 -2.27 -4.38
N ASN A 36 -6.07 -2.69 -3.93
CA ASN A 36 -5.69 -4.07 -3.71
C ASN A 36 -4.60 -4.19 -2.62
N LEU A 37 -4.32 -5.44 -2.22
CA LEU A 37 -3.32 -5.74 -1.18
C LEU A 37 -1.89 -5.34 -1.58
N ASP A 38 -1.54 -5.42 -2.86
CA ASP A 38 -0.18 -5.11 -3.34
C ASP A 38 0.09 -3.61 -3.27
N GLU A 39 -0.90 -2.76 -3.59
CA GLU A 39 -0.85 -1.31 -3.40
C GLU A 39 -0.78 -0.92 -1.92
N LEU A 40 -1.54 -1.60 -1.05
CA LEU A 40 -1.43 -1.37 0.38
C LEU A 40 -0.02 -1.70 0.89
N TRP A 41 0.54 -2.83 0.46
CA TRP A 41 1.90 -3.24 0.82
C TRP A 41 2.96 -2.27 0.31
N ALA A 42 2.78 -1.77 -0.91
CA ALA A 42 3.63 -0.76 -1.53
C ALA A 42 3.68 0.55 -0.72
N ILE A 43 2.54 0.98 -0.18
CA ILE A 43 2.44 2.20 0.63
C ILE A 43 3.10 2.00 2.00
N LEU A 44 2.87 0.86 2.64
CA LEU A 44 3.39 0.56 3.98
C LEU A 44 4.89 0.17 3.98
N ASN A 45 5.47 -0.11 2.81
CA ASN A 45 6.86 -0.53 2.69
C ASN A 45 7.59 0.17 1.52
N PRO A 46 7.80 1.50 1.61
CA PRO A 46 8.39 2.28 0.53
C PRO A 46 9.80 1.81 0.15
N THR A 47 10.59 1.32 1.12
CA THR A 47 11.97 0.84 0.91
C THR A 47 12.06 -0.43 0.06
N LYS A 48 11.12 -1.38 0.19
CA LYS A 48 11.10 -2.56 -0.71
C LYS A 48 10.72 -2.19 -2.14
N ASN A 49 9.92 -1.15 -2.29
CA ASN A 49 9.39 -0.77 -3.59
C ASN A 49 10.35 0.05 -4.44
N GLN A 50 11.29 0.78 -3.84
CA GLN A 50 12.44 1.35 -4.57
C GLN A 50 13.35 0.27 -5.16
N LEU A 51 13.59 -0.83 -4.44
CA LEU A 51 14.35 -1.98 -4.95
C LEU A 51 13.58 -2.73 -6.06
N ALA A 52 12.25 -2.85 -5.94
CA ALA A 52 11.41 -3.49 -6.96
C ALA A 52 11.22 -2.63 -8.22
N SER A 53 11.15 -1.31 -8.09
CA SER A 53 11.16 -0.40 -9.24
C SER A 53 12.53 -0.36 -9.91
N TRP A 54 13.62 -0.40 -9.13
CA TRP A 54 14.99 -0.45 -9.65
C TRP A 54 15.34 -1.79 -10.35
N LYS A 55 14.82 -2.92 -9.85
CA LYS A 55 14.95 -4.22 -10.54
C LYS A 55 14.15 -4.25 -11.85
N ARG A 56 12.91 -3.74 -11.84
CA ARG A 56 12.09 -3.62 -13.07
C ARG A 56 12.68 -2.66 -14.10
N SER A 57 13.34 -1.59 -13.67
CA SER A 57 14.02 -0.67 -14.60
C SER A 57 15.31 -1.24 -15.19
N LYS A 58 15.88 -2.30 -14.61
CA LYS A 58 17.09 -2.97 -15.13
C LYS A 58 16.82 -4.26 -15.93
N GLY A 59 15.56 -4.66 -16.12
CA GLY A 59 15.24 -5.84 -16.94
C GLY A 59 15.92 -7.12 -16.45
N ILE A 60 15.85 -7.39 -15.13
CA ILE A 60 16.26 -8.67 -14.51
C ILE A 60 15.03 -9.33 -13.89
#